data_AF-A0A4Q6BA36-F1
#
_entry.id   AF-A0A4Q6BA36-F1
#
_cell.length_a   1.000
_cell.length_b   1.000
_cell.length_c   1.000
_cell.angle_alpha   90.00
_cell.angle_beta   90.00
_cell.angle_gamma   90.00
#
_symmetry.space_group_name_H-M   'P 1'
#
loop_
_entity.id
_entity.type
_entity.pdbx_description
1 polymer ?
#
loop_
_entity_poly.entity_id
_entity_poly.type
_entity_poly.pdbx_seq_one_letter_code
_entity_poly.pdbx_strand_id
1 'polypeptide(L)'
;MCLKTLFLILTLLISCKSVSVSQIKHDEDRFLNSQSPSQWVVLTDAQYDGLFNRRKNKVFPSDNIMVERLQEWSDLMRSELLKTHPELSVVPRAVIKVIKSPNRDASAARQTMCVDIPLSVDSKMDGGTDYWSLDSIYWGECLPFDGDYSKKLEFVSSRAASRKNCFVEPLGKGARITPDCLPDSEKSLRDFKGMKDLSTTNFITINSGLIEQFPEDELVSIIAHESGHYYMAHPIIQNPTLYSYFYRRSDNSGLSKPKPLDRGDPLIEKANEVRKYERFRYSKVPGQTFNSMFFAFISNAAYSIASNPDPKKICLARDSKCVETCKDFINHLTATNATFGGFPTFFRQDEQSLKDYFDYESKVQACLKGVSALSQVTMLQSAIGSIFAGVTTVTAPVPLPQESAWDLMIRTNPVITKTLDPLSDKLTVLMADITAEGLGWYTTEQEADELSLDLMVRIGLDPHAAILGDIRQESLRDLEGGDKCMDAYKSKFPNPVSIHDLTDSHHGNCYRAYNLYLELQSHKDYFTRVAPKIKPKIQKEKTWDEAQRSLKD
;
A
#
# COMPACT_ATOMS: atom_id res chain seq x y z
N MET A 1 -66.71 0.66 1.16
CA MET A 1 -65.81 -0.48 1.44
C MET A 1 -64.51 -0.49 0.62
N CYS A 2 -64.37 0.24 -0.50
CA CYS A 2 -63.11 0.23 -1.29
C CYS A 2 -61.89 0.97 -0.69
N LEU A 3 -62.08 1.88 0.28
CA LEU A 3 -60.98 2.73 0.77
C LEU A 3 -60.10 2.07 1.85
N LYS A 4 -60.64 1.07 2.58
CA LYS A 4 -59.88 0.36 3.63
C LYS A 4 -58.97 -0.75 3.08
N THR A 5 -59.31 -1.31 1.93
CA THR A 5 -58.51 -2.36 1.27
C THR A 5 -57.26 -1.78 0.58
N LEU A 6 -57.31 -0.54 0.10
CA LEU A 6 -56.15 0.14 -0.49
C LEU A 6 -55.10 0.54 0.56
N PHE A 7 -55.54 0.85 1.79
CA PHE A 7 -54.64 1.21 2.89
C PHE A 7 -53.86 0.00 3.42
N LEU A 8 -54.46 -1.20 3.42
CA LEU A 8 -53.80 -2.43 3.84
C LEU A 8 -52.73 -2.91 2.83
N ILE A 9 -52.95 -2.67 1.54
CA ILE A 9 -51.99 -2.97 0.46
C ILE A 9 -50.81 -1.98 0.49
N LEU A 10 -51.04 -0.72 0.86
CA LEU A 10 -49.98 0.28 1.02
C LEU A 10 -49.11 0.00 2.27
N THR A 11 -49.70 -0.51 3.37
CA THR A 11 -48.93 -0.88 4.57
C THR A 11 -48.15 -2.21 4.45
N LEU A 12 -48.55 -3.12 3.55
CA LEU A 12 -47.83 -4.39 3.31
C LEU A 12 -46.75 -4.26 2.22
N LEU A 13 -46.82 -3.27 1.32
CA LEU A 13 -45.74 -2.94 0.38
C LEU A 13 -44.64 -2.04 0.98
N ILE A 14 -44.88 -1.52 2.20
CA ILE A 14 -43.89 -0.87 3.06
C ILE A 14 -43.40 -1.87 4.13
N SER A 15 -43.64 -3.18 3.95
CA SER A 15 -42.85 -4.19 4.64
C SER A 15 -41.44 -4.10 4.09
N CYS A 16 -40.58 -3.45 4.87
CA CYS A 16 -39.15 -3.30 4.68
C CYS A 16 -38.56 -4.48 3.89
N LYS A 17 -38.08 -4.22 2.67
CA LYS A 17 -37.08 -5.10 2.06
C LYS A 17 -35.97 -5.21 3.08
N SER A 18 -35.91 -6.34 3.77
CA SER A 18 -34.85 -6.69 4.70
C SER A 18 -33.54 -6.59 3.93
N VAL A 19 -32.72 -5.61 4.29
CA VAL A 19 -31.40 -5.44 3.70
C VAL A 19 -30.57 -6.63 4.17
N SER A 20 -30.39 -7.63 3.31
CA SER A 20 -29.30 -8.59 3.46
C SER A 20 -28.33 -8.31 2.32
N VAL A 21 -27.56 -7.23 2.45
CA VAL A 21 -26.53 -6.92 1.46
C VAL A 21 -25.16 -7.10 2.06
N SER A 22 -24.63 -8.28 1.78
CA SER A 22 -23.21 -8.56 1.70
C SER A 22 -23.02 -9.78 0.83
N GLN A 23 -21.99 -9.73 0.00
CA GLN A 23 -21.44 -10.91 -0.65
C GLN A 23 -19.91 -10.95 -0.39
N ILE A 24 -19.51 -10.60 0.86
CA ILE A 24 -18.17 -10.67 1.50
C ILE A 24 -17.07 -9.71 1.03
N LYS A 25 -16.86 -8.49 1.54
CA LYS A 25 -17.79 -7.39 1.83
C LYS A 25 -17.18 -6.13 1.19
N HIS A 26 -17.94 -5.42 0.37
CA HIS A 26 -17.76 -3.99 0.11
C HIS A 26 -19.04 -3.27 0.51
N ASP A 27 -19.10 -1.94 0.47
CA ASP A 27 -20.22 -1.13 0.99
C ASP A 27 -21.59 -1.73 0.60
N GLU A 28 -22.58 -1.63 1.47
CA GLU A 28 -23.94 -2.12 1.18
C GLU A 28 -24.35 -1.66 -0.24
N ASP A 29 -24.42 -2.62 -1.18
CA ASP A 29 -24.74 -2.47 -2.62
C ASP A 29 -23.61 -2.07 -3.60
N ARG A 30 -22.32 -2.04 -3.23
CA ARG A 30 -21.24 -1.60 -4.15
C ARG A 30 -19.92 -2.35 -4.00
N PHE A 31 -19.54 -3.11 -5.04
CA PHE A 31 -18.21 -3.71 -5.17
C PHE A 31 -17.13 -2.66 -5.52
N LEU A 32 -17.52 -1.65 -6.31
CA LEU A 32 -16.67 -0.53 -6.66
C LEU A 32 -16.79 0.61 -5.65
N ASN A 33 -15.64 1.11 -5.16
CA ASN A 33 -15.61 2.36 -4.40
C ASN A 33 -16.01 3.57 -5.26
N SER A 34 -15.77 3.51 -6.58
CA SER A 34 -16.22 4.50 -7.56
C SER A 34 -16.35 3.86 -8.94
N GLN A 35 -17.27 4.38 -9.74
CA GLN A 35 -17.42 4.00 -11.15
C GLN A 35 -16.70 4.97 -12.09
N SER A 36 -15.98 5.97 -11.55
CA SER A 36 -15.31 6.94 -12.40
C SER A 36 -14.17 6.28 -13.17
N PRO A 37 -14.18 6.34 -14.51
CA PRO A 37 -13.10 5.79 -15.33
C PRO A 37 -11.73 6.41 -15.02
N SER A 38 -11.69 7.57 -14.36
CA SER A 38 -10.47 8.27 -13.94
C SER A 38 -9.66 7.54 -12.86
N GLN A 39 -10.25 6.55 -12.19
CA GLN A 39 -9.52 5.75 -11.19
C GLN A 39 -8.45 4.86 -11.83
N TRP A 40 -8.73 4.40 -13.05
CA TRP A 40 -7.84 3.53 -13.79
C TRP A 40 -7.18 4.27 -14.94
N VAL A 41 -5.93 3.91 -15.23
CA VAL A 41 -5.24 4.31 -16.45
C VAL A 41 -4.86 3.06 -17.24
N VAL A 42 -5.16 3.08 -18.54
CA VAL A 42 -4.68 2.05 -19.45
C VAL A 42 -3.34 2.49 -20.02
N LEU A 43 -2.31 1.73 -19.69
CA LEU A 43 -0.96 1.90 -20.18
C LEU A 43 -0.65 0.79 -21.20
N THR A 44 0.18 1.13 -22.17
CA THR A 44 0.74 0.17 -23.14
C THR A 44 1.89 -0.60 -22.50
N ASP A 45 2.21 -1.77 -23.08
CA ASP A 45 3.38 -2.55 -22.68
C ASP A 45 4.68 -1.75 -22.78
N ALA A 46 4.84 -0.93 -23.82
CA ALA A 46 6.02 -0.07 -23.97
C ALA A 46 6.12 0.99 -22.87
N GLN A 47 5.00 1.55 -22.41
CA GLN A 47 4.99 2.49 -21.28
C GLN A 47 5.36 1.77 -19.97
N TYR A 48 4.81 0.58 -19.74
CA TYR A 48 5.15 -0.25 -18.58
C TYR A 48 6.63 -0.64 -18.57
N ASP A 49 7.13 -1.18 -19.68
CA ASP A 49 8.54 -1.55 -19.85
C ASP A 49 9.44 -0.33 -19.67
N GLY A 50 9.03 0.85 -20.13
CA GLY A 50 9.74 2.11 -19.89
C GLY A 50 9.91 2.47 -18.40
N LEU A 51 8.93 2.12 -17.56
CA LEU A 51 9.00 2.31 -16.11
C LEU A 51 9.99 1.33 -15.45
N PHE A 52 10.03 0.07 -15.91
CA PHE A 52 10.82 -0.99 -15.28
C PHE A 52 12.21 -1.22 -15.88
N ASN A 53 12.42 -0.91 -17.17
CA ASN A 53 13.73 -1.01 -17.84
C ASN A 53 14.77 -0.10 -17.18
N ARG A 54 14.34 1.02 -16.59
CA ARG A 54 15.20 1.91 -15.80
C ARG A 54 15.81 1.22 -14.58
N ARG A 55 15.11 0.22 -14.03
CA ARG A 55 15.54 -0.60 -12.90
C ARG A 55 16.32 -1.84 -13.35
N LYS A 56 16.62 -1.98 -14.65
CA LYS A 56 17.29 -3.14 -15.27
C LYS A 56 16.59 -4.48 -15.00
N ASN A 57 15.32 -4.47 -14.63
CA ASN A 57 14.54 -5.67 -14.43
C ASN A 57 14.09 -6.22 -15.79
N LYS A 58 14.32 -7.50 -16.06
CA LYS A 58 13.76 -8.19 -17.23
C LYS A 58 12.27 -8.40 -16.98
N VAL A 59 11.42 -7.79 -17.80
CA VAL A 59 9.98 -8.12 -17.85
C VAL A 59 9.83 -9.32 -18.79
N PHE A 60 9.13 -10.37 -18.35
CA PHE A 60 8.84 -11.51 -19.22
C PHE A 60 7.76 -11.12 -20.24
N PRO A 61 7.89 -11.58 -21.50
CA PRO A 61 6.91 -11.25 -22.53
C PRO A 61 5.55 -11.89 -22.23
N SER A 62 4.48 -11.34 -22.81
CA SER A 62 3.10 -11.78 -22.57
C SER A 62 2.80 -13.20 -23.05
N ASP A 63 3.59 -13.72 -24.00
CA ASP A 63 3.54 -15.09 -24.53
C ASP A 63 4.40 -16.09 -23.74
N ASN A 64 5.01 -15.67 -22.60
CA ASN A 64 5.66 -16.60 -21.70
C ASN A 64 4.61 -17.49 -21.00
N ILE A 65 4.86 -18.80 -20.96
CA ILE A 65 3.93 -19.81 -20.41
C ILE A 65 3.43 -19.44 -19.01
N MET A 66 4.31 -18.94 -18.13
CA MET A 66 3.89 -18.50 -16.80
C MET A 66 3.00 -17.26 -16.85
N VAL A 67 3.33 -16.26 -17.68
CA VAL A 67 2.54 -15.03 -17.79
C VAL A 67 1.14 -15.33 -18.31
N GLU A 68 1.03 -16.16 -19.36
CA GLU A 68 -0.26 -16.61 -19.90
C GLU A 68 -1.10 -17.34 -18.84
N ARG A 69 -0.48 -18.28 -18.12
CA ARG A 69 -1.17 -19.05 -17.07
C ARG A 69 -1.72 -18.16 -15.95
N LEU A 70 -0.95 -17.19 -15.48
CA LEU A 70 -1.42 -16.26 -14.44
C LEU A 70 -2.47 -15.30 -14.99
N GLN A 71 -2.37 -14.91 -16.27
CA GLN A 71 -3.40 -14.12 -16.94
C GLN A 71 -4.73 -14.87 -17.05
N GLU A 72 -4.73 -16.18 -17.33
CA GLU A 72 -5.95 -17.00 -17.36
C GLU A 72 -6.69 -16.98 -16.01
N TRP A 73 -5.95 -17.06 -14.90
CA TRP A 73 -6.54 -16.94 -13.56
C TRP A 73 -7.17 -15.57 -13.32
N SER A 74 -6.48 -14.49 -13.68
CA SER A 74 -7.00 -13.12 -13.59
C SER A 74 -8.25 -12.92 -14.46
N ASP A 75 -8.26 -13.45 -15.68
CA ASP A 75 -9.40 -13.37 -16.60
C ASP A 75 -10.61 -14.14 -16.08
N LEU A 76 -10.37 -15.31 -15.47
CA LEU A 76 -11.42 -16.10 -14.84
C LEU A 76 -12.04 -15.35 -13.65
N MET A 77 -11.22 -14.75 -12.79
CA MET A 77 -11.72 -13.90 -11.68
C MET A 77 -12.58 -12.75 -12.21
N ARG A 78 -12.10 -12.03 -13.23
CA ARG A 78 -12.88 -10.96 -13.89
C ARG A 78 -14.20 -11.48 -14.44
N SER A 79 -14.17 -12.63 -15.10
CA SER A 79 -15.37 -13.25 -15.70
C SER A 79 -16.41 -13.57 -14.64
N GLU A 80 -16.01 -14.16 -13.51
CA GLU A 80 -16.92 -14.43 -12.38
C GLU A 80 -17.45 -13.14 -11.75
N LEU A 81 -16.59 -12.13 -11.57
CA LEU A 81 -17.01 -10.82 -11.05
C LEU A 81 -18.05 -10.16 -11.96
N LEU A 82 -17.86 -10.14 -13.28
CA LEU A 82 -18.80 -9.53 -14.22
C LEU A 82 -20.18 -10.20 -14.24
N LYS A 83 -20.28 -11.46 -13.82
CA LYS A 83 -21.58 -12.15 -13.70
C LYS A 83 -22.42 -11.61 -12.55
N THR A 84 -21.79 -11.18 -11.46
CA THR A 84 -22.50 -10.63 -10.27
C THR A 84 -22.41 -9.11 -10.15
N HIS A 85 -21.44 -8.49 -10.82
CA HIS A 85 -21.15 -7.06 -10.81
C HIS A 85 -20.94 -6.55 -12.25
N PRO A 86 -22.01 -6.51 -13.07
CA PRO A 86 -21.91 -6.09 -14.47
C PRO A 86 -21.41 -4.64 -14.63
N GLU A 87 -21.55 -3.80 -13.61
CA GLU A 87 -20.99 -2.44 -13.56
C GLU A 87 -19.46 -2.42 -13.70
N LEU A 88 -18.77 -3.52 -13.40
CA LEU A 88 -17.32 -3.66 -13.61
C LEU A 88 -16.93 -3.67 -15.10
N SER A 89 -17.88 -3.69 -16.04
CA SER A 89 -17.58 -3.63 -17.46
C SER A 89 -16.82 -2.36 -17.86
N VAL A 90 -16.96 -1.27 -17.08
CA VAL A 90 -16.23 -0.01 -17.31
C VAL A 90 -14.78 -0.06 -16.84
N VAL A 91 -14.46 -0.99 -15.94
CA VAL A 91 -13.08 -1.17 -15.43
C VAL A 91 -12.26 -1.88 -16.51
N PRO A 92 -11.07 -1.38 -16.87
CA PRO A 92 -10.20 -2.08 -17.81
C PRO A 92 -9.90 -3.52 -17.38
N ARG A 93 -9.51 -4.37 -18.33
CA ARG A 93 -9.02 -5.71 -18.01
C ARG A 93 -7.64 -5.59 -17.36
N ALA A 94 -7.45 -6.24 -16.20
CA ALA A 94 -6.15 -6.36 -15.59
C ALA A 94 -5.23 -7.22 -16.46
N VAL A 95 -3.99 -6.78 -16.63
CA VAL A 95 -2.94 -7.45 -17.39
C VAL A 95 -1.85 -7.88 -16.42
N ILE A 96 -1.55 -9.17 -16.38
CA ILE A 96 -0.48 -9.71 -15.54
C ILE A 96 0.88 -9.41 -16.18
N LYS A 97 1.80 -8.90 -15.37
CA LYS A 97 3.20 -8.70 -15.73
C LYS A 97 4.08 -9.45 -14.74
N VAL A 98 5.00 -10.26 -15.26
CA VAL A 98 6.00 -10.94 -14.44
C VAL A 98 7.35 -10.27 -14.63
N ILE A 99 8.00 -9.89 -13.54
CA ILE A 99 9.33 -9.29 -13.55
C ILE A 99 10.34 -10.24 -12.93
N LYS A 100 11.50 -10.41 -13.59
CA LYS A 100 12.62 -11.19 -13.06
C LYS A 100 13.23 -10.45 -11.89
N SER A 101 12.95 -10.92 -10.68
CA SER A 101 13.31 -10.27 -9.44
C SER A 101 13.33 -11.30 -8.31
N PRO A 102 14.32 -11.26 -7.40
CA PRO A 102 14.33 -12.11 -6.20
C PRO A 102 13.28 -11.68 -5.16
N ASN A 103 12.66 -10.50 -5.33
CA ASN A 103 11.62 -10.01 -4.44
C ASN A 103 10.42 -10.97 -4.44
N ARG A 104 9.73 -11.04 -3.30
CA ARG A 104 8.61 -11.95 -3.07
C ARG A 104 7.35 -11.14 -2.85
N ASP A 105 7.01 -10.37 -3.87
CA ASP A 105 5.96 -9.36 -3.77
C ASP A 105 5.13 -9.33 -5.04
N ALA A 106 3.89 -8.90 -4.91
CA ALA A 106 2.98 -8.62 -6.00
C ALA A 106 2.30 -7.28 -5.73
N SER A 107 1.83 -6.60 -6.78
CA SER A 107 1.16 -5.32 -6.59
C SER A 107 0.22 -5.01 -7.75
N ALA A 108 -0.98 -4.54 -7.46
CA ALA A 108 -1.77 -3.72 -8.37
C ALA A 108 -1.01 -2.41 -8.62
N ALA A 109 -0.40 -2.28 -9.81
CA ALA A 109 0.57 -1.23 -10.06
C ALA A 109 -0.12 0.15 -10.10
N ARG A 110 0.43 1.09 -9.32
CA ARG A 110 0.00 2.50 -9.28
C ARG A 110 1.02 3.37 -9.97
N GLN A 111 0.56 4.40 -10.68
CA GLN A 111 1.44 5.35 -11.34
C GLN A 111 0.97 6.78 -11.11
N THR A 112 1.94 7.68 -10.95
CA THR A 112 1.68 9.12 -10.92
C THR A 112 1.30 9.60 -12.33
N MET A 113 0.10 10.15 -12.45
CA MET A 113 -0.45 10.70 -13.69
C MET A 113 -0.41 12.22 -13.66
N CYS A 114 0.02 12.84 -14.76
CA CYS A 114 0.03 14.28 -15.00
C CYS A 114 -1.15 14.65 -15.87
N VAL A 115 -2.13 15.28 -15.25
CA VAL A 115 -3.32 15.79 -15.91
C VAL A 115 -3.07 17.24 -16.28
N ASP A 116 -2.62 17.46 -17.51
CA ASP A 116 -2.36 18.78 -18.07
C ASP A 116 -3.69 19.50 -18.37
N ILE A 117 -4.26 20.10 -17.33
CA ILE A 117 -5.42 20.98 -17.34
C ILE A 117 -5.12 22.15 -16.39
N PRO A 118 -4.94 23.40 -16.88
CA PRO A 118 -4.61 24.53 -16.01
C PRO A 118 -5.60 24.63 -14.85
N LEU A 119 -5.11 24.81 -13.62
CA LEU A 119 -5.95 24.98 -12.44
C LEU A 119 -5.70 26.35 -11.83
N SER A 120 -6.76 27.01 -11.36
CA SER A 120 -6.64 28.27 -10.63
C SER A 120 -7.51 28.26 -9.38
N VAL A 121 -7.05 28.89 -8.32
CA VAL A 121 -7.86 29.17 -7.13
C VAL A 121 -8.71 30.43 -7.34
N ASP A 122 -8.27 31.31 -8.24
CA ASP A 122 -8.90 32.59 -8.54
C ASP A 122 -9.89 32.48 -9.73
N SER A 123 -10.55 33.59 -10.06
CA SER A 123 -11.46 33.68 -11.21
C SER A 123 -10.75 33.92 -12.55
N LYS A 124 -9.42 34.01 -12.55
CA LYS A 124 -8.58 34.25 -13.73
C LYS A 124 -7.42 33.27 -13.73
N MET A 125 -7.04 32.81 -14.92
CA MET A 125 -5.91 31.90 -15.10
C MET A 125 -4.68 32.69 -15.53
N ASP A 126 -3.67 32.74 -14.67
CA ASP A 126 -2.37 33.34 -15.00
C ASP A 126 -1.31 32.29 -15.39
N GLY A 127 -1.66 30.99 -15.27
CA GLY A 127 -0.85 29.86 -15.74
C GLY A 127 0.28 29.49 -14.77
N GLY A 128 0.09 28.41 -14.02
CA GLY A 128 1.12 27.87 -13.14
C GLY A 128 2.14 27.00 -13.86
N THR A 129 3.32 26.82 -13.27
CA THR A 129 4.34 25.85 -13.73
C THR A 129 4.27 24.53 -12.99
N ASP A 130 3.71 24.52 -11.78
CA ASP A 130 3.66 23.37 -10.89
C ASP A 130 2.35 22.59 -11.04
N TYR A 131 2.38 21.32 -10.66
CA TYR A 131 1.17 20.50 -10.57
C TYR A 131 0.64 20.51 -9.13
N TRP A 132 -0.66 20.73 -8.98
CA TRP A 132 -1.39 20.50 -7.74
C TRP A 132 -1.43 19.00 -7.41
N SER A 133 -1.42 18.65 -6.14
CA SER A 133 -1.45 17.28 -5.63
C SER A 133 -2.27 17.21 -4.36
N LEU A 134 -3.13 16.20 -4.23
CA LEU A 134 -3.87 15.96 -2.98
C LEU A 134 -3.00 15.24 -1.95
N ASP A 135 -2.07 14.40 -2.36
CA ASP A 135 -1.25 13.63 -1.43
C ASP A 135 0.23 13.99 -1.53
N SER A 136 1.00 13.55 -0.54
CA SER A 136 2.46 13.51 -0.63
C SER A 136 2.86 12.46 -1.66
N ILE A 137 2.75 12.79 -2.94
CA ILE A 137 3.01 11.84 -4.03
C ILE A 137 4.48 11.44 -4.02
N TYR A 138 4.69 10.13 -4.17
CA TYR A 138 5.99 9.51 -4.35
C TYR A 138 6.79 10.16 -5.49
N TRP A 139 8.07 10.40 -5.21
CA TRP A 139 9.07 10.88 -6.15
C TRP A 139 9.17 9.92 -7.35
N GLY A 140 8.51 10.25 -8.46
CA GLY A 140 8.47 9.42 -9.65
C GLY A 140 8.17 10.25 -10.89
N GLU A 141 8.50 9.69 -12.06
CA GLU A 141 8.09 10.29 -13.31
C GLU A 141 6.58 10.30 -13.43
N CYS A 142 6.07 11.45 -13.85
CA CYS A 142 4.67 11.66 -14.03
C CYS A 142 4.30 11.28 -15.47
N LEU A 143 3.46 10.27 -15.67
CA LEU A 143 3.01 9.88 -17.00
C LEU A 143 1.90 10.83 -17.46
N PRO A 144 1.89 11.29 -18.72
CA PRO A 144 0.81 12.14 -19.21
C PRO A 144 -0.50 11.38 -19.19
N PHE A 145 -1.55 11.99 -18.64
CA PHE A 145 -2.91 11.45 -18.71
C PHE A 145 -3.49 11.70 -20.11
N ASP A 146 -3.77 10.62 -20.84
CA ASP A 146 -4.37 10.68 -22.17
C ASP A 146 -5.89 10.80 -22.07
N GLY A 147 -6.37 12.04 -22.14
CA GLY A 147 -7.78 12.35 -22.10
C GLY A 147 -8.07 13.72 -22.71
N ASP A 148 -9.26 13.86 -23.30
CA ASP A 148 -9.77 15.16 -23.69
C ASP A 148 -10.05 16.05 -22.45
N TYR A 149 -10.41 17.31 -22.69
CA TYR A 149 -10.71 18.26 -21.63
C TYR A 149 -11.78 17.74 -20.64
N SER A 150 -12.82 17.05 -21.14
CA SER A 150 -13.90 16.53 -20.30
C SER A 150 -13.40 15.45 -19.35
N LYS A 151 -12.62 14.48 -19.86
CA LYS A 151 -12.04 13.41 -19.04
C LYS A 151 -11.02 13.94 -18.03
N LYS A 152 -10.22 14.93 -18.43
CA LYS A 152 -9.27 15.61 -17.53
C LYS A 152 -10.02 16.33 -16.41
N LEU A 153 -11.07 17.07 -16.74
CA LEU A 153 -11.90 17.75 -15.75
C LEU A 153 -12.60 16.75 -14.82
N GLU A 154 -13.13 15.65 -15.35
CA GLU A 154 -13.73 14.57 -14.55
C GLU A 154 -12.69 13.97 -13.59
N PHE A 155 -11.46 13.71 -14.06
CA PHE A 155 -10.37 13.24 -13.21
C PHE A 155 -10.16 14.19 -12.04
N VAL A 156 -9.87 15.46 -12.31
CA VAL A 156 -9.59 16.46 -11.25
C VAL A 156 -10.79 16.59 -10.29
N SER A 157 -12.02 16.62 -10.82
CA SER A 157 -13.24 16.73 -10.02
C SER A 157 -13.46 15.52 -9.12
N SER A 158 -13.24 14.31 -9.64
CA SER A 158 -13.38 13.07 -8.89
C SER A 158 -12.38 12.98 -7.73
N ARG A 159 -11.18 13.53 -7.93
CA ARG A 159 -10.15 13.57 -6.90
C ARG A 159 -10.45 14.65 -5.84
N ALA A 160 -10.85 15.83 -6.28
CA ALA A 160 -11.27 16.92 -5.40
C ALA A 160 -12.43 16.53 -4.46
N ALA A 161 -13.38 15.72 -4.94
CA ALA A 161 -14.54 15.27 -4.18
C ALA A 161 -14.21 14.51 -2.88
N SER A 162 -12.97 14.02 -2.74
CA SER A 162 -12.46 13.39 -1.51
C SER A 162 -12.28 14.35 -0.34
N ARG A 163 -12.17 15.66 -0.61
CA ARG A 163 -11.96 16.70 0.39
C ARG A 163 -13.23 17.49 0.62
N LYS A 164 -13.58 17.64 1.90
CA LYS A 164 -14.71 18.47 2.31
C LYS A 164 -14.51 19.90 1.78
N ASN A 165 -15.52 20.44 1.11
CA ASN A 165 -15.55 21.78 0.51
C ASN A 165 -14.56 22.02 -0.65
N CYS A 166 -13.86 20.99 -1.13
CA CYS A 166 -13.04 21.10 -2.33
C CYS A 166 -13.91 20.89 -3.58
N PHE A 167 -14.05 21.91 -4.40
CA PHE A 167 -14.86 21.87 -5.63
C PHE A 167 -14.03 22.25 -6.84
N VAL A 168 -14.43 21.71 -7.99
CA VAL A 168 -13.80 21.96 -9.29
C VAL A 168 -14.86 22.45 -10.25
N GLU A 169 -14.60 23.58 -10.90
CA GLU A 169 -15.52 24.20 -11.86
C GLU A 169 -14.80 24.45 -13.19
N PRO A 170 -15.46 24.26 -14.35
CA PRO A 170 -14.89 24.66 -15.63
C PRO A 170 -14.50 26.15 -15.67
N LEU A 171 -13.30 26.46 -16.15
CA LEU A 171 -12.82 27.84 -16.36
C LEU A 171 -12.05 27.94 -17.70
N GLY A 172 -12.76 28.27 -18.77
CA GLY A 172 -12.16 28.39 -20.11
C GLY A 172 -11.57 27.06 -20.60
N LYS A 173 -10.23 27.00 -20.71
CA LYS A 173 -9.48 25.78 -21.12
C LYS A 173 -8.97 24.95 -19.93
N GLY A 174 -9.26 25.36 -18.70
CA GLY A 174 -8.89 24.60 -17.51
C GLY A 174 -9.99 24.63 -16.45
N ALA A 175 -9.65 24.53 -15.18
CA ALA A 175 -10.61 24.51 -14.09
C ALA A 175 -10.27 25.49 -12.96
N ARG A 176 -11.30 25.98 -12.28
CA ARG A 176 -11.18 26.65 -10.98
C ARG A 176 -11.30 25.60 -9.88
N ILE A 177 -10.42 25.64 -8.89
CA ILE A 177 -10.49 24.84 -7.66
C ILE A 177 -10.74 25.77 -6.46
N THR A 178 -11.44 25.31 -5.43
CA THR A 178 -11.62 26.13 -4.22
C THR A 178 -10.36 26.15 -3.35
N PRO A 179 -10.15 27.18 -2.51
CA PRO A 179 -9.01 27.23 -1.59
C PRO A 179 -8.94 26.03 -0.62
N ASP A 180 -10.08 25.42 -0.31
CA ASP A 180 -10.18 24.22 0.55
C ASP A 180 -9.57 22.96 -0.11
N CYS A 181 -9.28 23.02 -1.41
CA CYS A 181 -8.53 21.99 -2.11
C CYS A 181 -7.03 22.01 -1.76
N LEU A 182 -6.49 23.12 -1.24
CA LEU A 182 -5.06 23.28 -0.98
C LEU A 182 -4.71 22.97 0.48
N PRO A 183 -3.60 22.24 0.74
CA PRO A 183 -3.05 22.16 2.09
C PRO A 183 -2.60 23.56 2.56
N ASP A 184 -2.56 23.78 3.87
CA ASP A 184 -2.22 25.09 4.46
C ASP A 184 -0.89 25.65 3.95
N SER A 185 0.09 24.78 3.68
CA SER A 185 1.40 25.13 3.14
C SER A 185 1.37 25.68 1.71
N GLU A 186 0.32 25.40 0.95
CA GLU A 186 0.21 25.75 -0.47
C GLU A 186 -0.83 26.84 -0.74
N LYS A 187 -1.53 27.34 0.28
CA LYS A 187 -2.55 28.40 0.13
C LYS A 187 -2.04 29.70 -0.51
N SER A 188 -0.72 29.92 -0.55
CA SER A 188 -0.10 31.04 -1.25
C SER A 188 -0.01 30.85 -2.77
N LEU A 189 -0.12 29.61 -3.27
CA LEU A 189 -0.14 29.30 -4.69
C LEU A 189 -1.55 29.55 -5.25
N ARG A 190 -1.62 30.25 -6.39
CA ARG A 190 -2.89 30.65 -7.02
C ARG A 190 -3.18 29.90 -8.31
N ASP A 191 -2.16 29.45 -9.02
CA ASP A 191 -2.29 28.79 -10.32
C ASP A 191 -1.36 27.59 -10.43
N PHE A 192 -1.84 26.56 -11.13
CA PHE A 192 -1.14 25.31 -11.39
C PHE A 192 -1.22 24.97 -12.88
N LYS A 193 -0.18 24.32 -13.41
CA LYS A 193 -0.16 23.77 -14.76
C LYS A 193 -1.22 22.67 -14.95
N GLY A 194 -1.48 21.94 -13.88
CA GLY A 194 -2.27 20.71 -13.90
C GLY A 194 -2.44 20.10 -12.52
N MET A 195 -2.96 18.88 -12.52
CA MET A 195 -2.96 18.00 -11.35
C MET A 195 -1.98 16.85 -11.57
N LYS A 196 -1.27 16.46 -10.52
CA LYS A 196 -0.56 15.19 -10.45
C LYS A 196 -1.22 14.32 -9.39
N ASP A 197 -1.50 13.06 -9.71
CA ASP A 197 -2.08 12.13 -8.74
C ASP A 197 -1.81 10.66 -9.04
N LEU A 198 -1.95 9.78 -8.05
CA LEU A 198 -1.83 8.34 -8.22
C LEU A 198 -3.10 7.77 -8.88
N SER A 199 -2.88 6.94 -9.90
CA SER A 199 -3.93 6.15 -10.55
C SER A 199 -3.52 4.69 -10.65
N THR A 200 -4.50 3.81 -10.56
CA THR A 200 -4.29 2.36 -10.70
C THR A 200 -4.11 2.05 -12.17
N THR A 201 -2.97 1.50 -12.55
CA THR A 201 -2.73 1.08 -13.93
C THR A 201 -3.46 -0.22 -14.22
N ASN A 202 -3.69 -0.56 -15.49
CA ASN A 202 -4.24 -1.86 -15.89
C ASN A 202 -3.29 -3.05 -15.65
N PHE A 203 -2.23 -2.91 -14.85
CA PHE A 203 -1.25 -3.98 -14.61
C PHE A 203 -1.29 -4.48 -13.17
N ILE A 204 -1.25 -5.81 -13.01
CA ILE A 204 -0.86 -6.47 -11.77
C ILE A 204 0.54 -7.04 -11.99
N THR A 205 1.49 -6.59 -11.17
CA THR A 205 2.90 -6.98 -11.28
C THR A 205 3.21 -8.09 -10.28
N ILE A 206 3.90 -9.14 -10.74
CA ILE A 206 4.31 -10.28 -9.91
C ILE A 206 5.81 -10.47 -10.07
N ASN A 207 6.54 -10.54 -8.95
CA ASN A 207 7.97 -10.85 -8.99
C ASN A 207 8.20 -12.37 -9.12
N SER A 208 9.18 -12.78 -9.94
CA SER A 208 9.50 -14.21 -10.13
C SER A 208 9.91 -14.92 -8.83
N GLY A 209 10.54 -14.21 -7.90
CA GLY A 209 10.90 -14.74 -6.58
C GLY A 209 9.69 -15.13 -5.73
N LEU A 210 8.52 -14.53 -5.96
CA LEU A 210 7.27 -14.98 -5.37
C LEU A 210 6.81 -16.30 -6.02
N ILE A 211 6.81 -16.36 -7.35
CA ILE A 211 6.37 -17.54 -8.12
C ILE A 211 7.18 -18.80 -7.77
N GLU A 212 8.48 -18.66 -7.52
CA GLU A 212 9.37 -19.77 -7.17
C GLU A 212 9.09 -20.38 -5.78
N GLN A 213 8.43 -19.65 -4.89
CA GLN A 213 8.26 -20.03 -3.48
C GLN A 213 6.86 -20.55 -3.15
N PHE A 214 5.88 -20.31 -4.03
CA PHE A 214 4.47 -20.59 -3.78
C PHE A 214 3.96 -21.70 -4.72
N PRO A 215 3.15 -22.63 -4.22
CA PRO A 215 2.33 -23.48 -5.07
C PRO A 215 1.29 -22.63 -5.82
N GLU A 216 0.73 -23.19 -6.89
CA GLU A 216 -0.18 -22.45 -7.78
C GLU A 216 -1.39 -21.85 -7.05
N ASP A 217 -2.06 -22.60 -6.18
CA ASP A 217 -3.25 -22.15 -5.47
C ASP A 217 -2.97 -21.01 -4.48
N GLU A 218 -1.90 -21.11 -3.71
CA GLU A 218 -1.46 -20.02 -2.83
C GLU A 218 -1.06 -18.78 -3.65
N LEU A 219 -0.36 -18.94 -4.80
CA LEU A 219 -0.04 -17.80 -5.67
C LEU A 219 -1.31 -17.18 -6.30
N VAL A 220 -2.29 -17.99 -6.69
CA VAL A 220 -3.56 -17.50 -7.22
C VAL A 220 -4.32 -16.71 -6.16
N SER A 221 -4.21 -17.06 -4.87
CA SER A 221 -4.79 -16.23 -3.80
C SER A 221 -4.13 -14.85 -3.70
N ILE A 222 -2.83 -14.75 -3.96
CA ILE A 222 -2.13 -13.46 -4.03
C ILE A 222 -2.64 -12.65 -5.24
N ILE A 223 -2.84 -13.28 -6.39
CA ILE A 223 -3.46 -12.61 -7.55
C ILE A 223 -4.89 -12.15 -7.22
N ALA A 224 -5.65 -12.94 -6.47
CA ALA A 224 -6.99 -12.57 -6.02
C ALA A 224 -6.95 -11.37 -5.07
N HIS A 225 -5.99 -11.34 -4.13
CA HIS A 225 -5.73 -10.19 -3.26
C HIS A 225 -5.39 -8.93 -4.07
N GLU A 226 -4.44 -9.01 -5.01
CA GLU A 226 -4.09 -7.88 -5.88
C GLU A 226 -5.25 -7.46 -6.79
N SER A 227 -6.08 -8.41 -7.21
CA SER A 227 -7.31 -8.11 -7.95
C SER A 227 -8.29 -7.34 -7.07
N GLY A 228 -8.35 -7.63 -5.77
CA GLY A 228 -9.10 -6.85 -4.81
C GLY A 228 -8.65 -5.39 -4.81
N HIS A 229 -7.35 -5.14 -4.68
CA HIS A 229 -6.79 -3.78 -4.81
C HIS A 229 -7.10 -3.13 -6.14
N TYR A 230 -6.98 -3.88 -7.24
CA TYR A 230 -7.21 -3.40 -8.58
C TYR A 230 -8.66 -2.95 -8.81
N TYR A 231 -9.64 -3.79 -8.45
CA TYR A 231 -11.05 -3.50 -8.68
C TYR A 231 -11.63 -2.53 -7.65
N MET A 232 -11.14 -2.53 -6.42
CA MET A 232 -11.44 -1.46 -5.47
C MET A 232 -10.73 -0.15 -5.81
N ALA A 233 -9.77 -0.22 -6.74
CA ALA A 233 -8.81 0.80 -7.17
C ALA A 233 -8.05 1.48 -6.02
N HIS A 234 -7.89 0.78 -4.88
CA HIS A 234 -7.67 1.34 -3.55
C HIS A 234 -8.60 2.54 -3.25
N PRO A 235 -8.93 2.84 -1.99
CA PRO A 235 -9.55 4.10 -1.62
C PRO A 235 -8.54 5.25 -1.68
N ILE A 236 -7.74 5.31 -2.76
CA ILE A 236 -6.72 6.36 -2.93
C ILE A 236 -7.40 7.70 -2.67
N ILE A 237 -8.65 7.91 -3.13
CA ILE A 237 -9.21 9.27 -3.16
C ILE A 237 -10.71 9.37 -2.91
N GLN A 238 -11.35 8.66 -1.97
CA GLN A 238 -12.74 9.05 -1.65
C GLN A 238 -13.09 9.15 -0.17
N ASN A 239 -12.50 8.35 0.72
CA ASN A 239 -12.75 8.56 2.14
C ASN A 239 -11.77 7.77 3.03
N PRO A 240 -10.74 8.39 3.63
CA PRO A 240 -9.87 7.71 4.60
C PRO A 240 -10.62 7.21 5.84
N THR A 241 -11.91 7.57 6.03
CA THR A 241 -12.73 7.03 7.11
C THR A 241 -13.40 5.69 6.78
N LEU A 242 -13.38 5.24 5.52
CA LEU A 242 -13.89 3.92 5.12
C LEU A 242 -12.97 2.77 5.51
N TYR A 243 -11.71 3.08 5.85
CA TYR A 243 -10.69 2.12 6.23
C TYR A 243 -9.84 2.72 7.37
N SER A 244 -8.88 1.98 7.87
CA SER A 244 -7.97 2.42 8.94
C SER A 244 -8.69 2.82 10.23
N TYR A 245 -9.63 1.96 10.66
CA TYR A 245 -10.35 2.11 11.92
C TYR A 245 -10.29 0.84 12.76
N PHE A 246 -10.41 1.04 14.06
CA PHE A 246 -10.59 -0.05 15.01
C PHE A 246 -12.05 -0.48 15.08
N TYR A 247 -12.27 -1.76 15.35
CA TYR A 247 -13.59 -2.35 15.58
C TYR A 247 -13.51 -3.41 16.68
N ARG A 248 -14.64 -3.71 17.33
CA ARG A 248 -14.74 -4.84 18.26
C ARG A 248 -14.96 -6.14 17.48
N ARG A 249 -14.09 -7.13 17.66
CA ARG A 249 -14.23 -8.43 16.99
C ARG A 249 -15.49 -9.17 17.44
N SER A 250 -15.89 -9.01 18.71
CA SER A 250 -17.13 -9.60 19.26
C SER A 250 -18.40 -9.16 18.53
N ASP A 251 -18.38 -7.95 17.98
CA ASP A 251 -19.56 -7.32 17.40
C ASP A 251 -19.71 -7.71 15.91
N ASN A 252 -18.69 -8.36 15.34
CA ASN A 252 -18.60 -8.71 13.92
C ASN A 252 -19.15 -10.12 13.61
N SER A 253 -20.31 -10.47 14.16
CA SER A 253 -20.98 -11.76 13.86
C SER A 253 -21.81 -11.73 12.57
N GLY A 254 -21.91 -10.57 11.92
CA GLY A 254 -22.78 -10.34 10.78
C GLY A 254 -22.07 -10.46 9.43
N LEU A 255 -22.88 -10.50 8.37
CA LEU A 255 -22.38 -10.46 6.99
C LEU A 255 -21.89 -9.06 6.57
N SER A 256 -22.04 -7.98 7.36
CA SER A 256 -21.68 -6.59 6.99
C SER A 256 -20.30 -6.14 7.48
N LYS A 257 -19.65 -5.17 6.83
CA LYS A 257 -18.31 -4.69 7.25
C LYS A 257 -18.25 -4.46 8.76
N PRO A 258 -17.11 -4.72 9.42
CA PRO A 258 -17.00 -4.43 10.84
C PRO A 258 -17.37 -2.97 11.11
N LYS A 259 -18.16 -2.71 12.13
CA LYS A 259 -18.52 -1.33 12.45
C LYS A 259 -17.33 -0.63 13.10
N PRO A 260 -16.97 0.59 12.67
CA PRO A 260 -16.00 1.39 13.40
C PRO A 260 -16.38 1.52 14.87
N LEU A 261 -15.37 1.56 15.73
CA LEU A 261 -15.55 1.74 17.16
C LEU A 261 -16.34 3.03 17.44
N ASP A 262 -17.39 2.92 18.27
CA ASP A 262 -18.21 4.06 18.63
C ASP A 262 -17.40 5.14 19.35
N ARG A 263 -17.75 6.41 19.14
CA ARG A 263 -17.09 7.54 19.84
C ARG A 263 -17.20 7.48 21.36
N GLY A 264 -18.21 6.78 21.89
CA GLY A 264 -18.41 6.59 23.33
C GLY A 264 -17.80 5.30 23.86
N ASP A 265 -17.13 4.50 23.02
CA ASP A 265 -16.52 3.25 23.44
C ASP A 265 -15.34 3.51 24.40
N PRO A 266 -15.22 2.79 25.52
CA PRO A 266 -14.13 2.99 26.49
C PRO A 266 -12.72 2.77 25.90
N LEU A 267 -12.60 2.10 24.76
CA LEU A 267 -11.32 1.82 24.09
C LEU A 267 -10.97 2.84 23.00
N ILE A 268 -11.84 3.82 22.70
CA ILE A 268 -11.61 4.77 21.60
C ILE A 268 -10.36 5.62 21.82
N GLU A 269 -10.08 6.02 23.06
CA GLU A 269 -8.88 6.78 23.41
C GLU A 269 -7.62 5.95 23.17
N LYS A 270 -7.64 4.68 23.58
CA LYS A 270 -6.53 3.74 23.37
C LYS A 270 -6.29 3.49 21.88
N ALA A 271 -7.36 3.27 21.12
CA ALA A 271 -7.33 3.15 19.66
C ALA A 271 -6.72 4.40 18.99
N ASN A 272 -7.13 5.60 19.41
CA ASN A 272 -6.57 6.86 18.89
C ASN A 272 -5.09 7.05 19.25
N GLU A 273 -4.67 6.62 20.45
CA GLU A 273 -3.25 6.62 20.81
C GLU A 273 -2.44 5.69 19.90
N VAL A 274 -2.96 4.48 19.63
CA VAL A 274 -2.29 3.54 18.73
C VAL A 274 -2.12 4.15 17.34
N ARG A 275 -3.17 4.75 16.76
CA ARG A 275 -3.07 5.46 15.48
C ARG A 275 -2.03 6.58 15.50
N LYS A 276 -1.99 7.35 16.59
CA LYS A 276 -1.01 8.44 16.74
C LYS A 276 0.43 7.91 16.75
N TYR A 277 0.65 6.73 17.31
CA TYR A 277 1.99 6.18 17.50
C TYR A 277 2.38 5.09 16.50
N GLU A 278 1.47 4.62 15.65
CA GLU A 278 1.67 3.45 14.79
C GLU A 278 3.00 3.49 14.06
N ARG A 279 3.31 4.63 13.44
CA ARG A 279 4.53 4.90 12.66
C ARG A 279 5.84 4.81 13.43
N PHE A 280 5.81 4.68 14.77
CA PHE A 280 7.00 4.59 15.62
C PHE A 280 7.39 3.14 15.97
N ARG A 281 6.66 2.14 15.48
CA ARG A 281 7.10 0.75 15.63
C ARG A 281 8.35 0.52 14.79
N TYR A 282 9.33 -0.17 15.36
CA TYR A 282 10.49 -0.64 14.61
C TYR A 282 11.09 -1.88 15.27
N SER A 283 11.73 -2.72 14.47
CA SER A 283 12.46 -3.89 14.94
C SER A 283 13.89 -3.49 15.27
N LYS A 284 14.35 -3.73 16.51
CA LYS A 284 15.76 -3.54 16.87
C LYS A 284 16.60 -4.62 16.20
N VAL A 285 17.55 -4.23 15.35
CA VAL A 285 18.55 -5.16 14.80
C VAL A 285 19.67 -5.35 15.83
N PRO A 286 19.95 -6.56 16.31
CA PRO A 286 21.03 -6.79 17.28
C PRO A 286 22.36 -6.24 16.76
N GLY A 287 23.00 -5.36 17.53
CA GLY A 287 24.30 -4.77 17.16
C GLY A 287 24.26 -3.54 16.26
N GLN A 288 23.08 -3.04 15.86
CA GLN A 288 22.98 -1.82 15.04
C GLN A 288 23.55 -0.57 15.72
N THR A 289 24.15 0.31 14.94
CA THR A 289 24.69 1.58 15.45
C THR A 289 23.58 2.59 15.71
N PHE A 290 22.59 2.65 14.82
CA PHE A 290 21.49 3.61 14.88
C PHE A 290 20.16 2.95 15.18
N ASN A 291 19.23 3.73 15.73
CA ASN A 291 17.83 3.36 15.70
C ASN A 291 17.38 3.08 14.26
N SER A 292 16.67 1.97 14.05
CA SER A 292 16.23 1.47 12.73
C SER A 292 15.41 2.49 11.93
N MET A 293 14.54 3.24 12.61
CA MET A 293 13.76 4.32 12.01
C MET A 293 14.67 5.44 11.55
N PHE A 294 15.53 5.92 12.45
CA PHE A 294 16.47 6.98 12.14
C PHE A 294 17.38 6.57 10.98
N PHE A 295 17.84 5.32 10.99
CA PHE A 295 18.68 4.77 9.94
C PHE A 295 17.95 4.65 8.61
N ALA A 296 16.68 4.27 8.57
CA ALA A 296 15.89 4.27 7.33
C ALA A 296 15.79 5.69 6.73
N PHE A 297 15.66 6.73 7.57
CA PHE A 297 15.69 8.11 7.10
C PHE A 297 17.07 8.53 6.57
N ILE A 298 18.15 8.17 7.27
CA ILE A 298 19.53 8.39 6.81
C ILE A 298 19.74 7.70 5.45
N SER A 299 19.24 6.49 5.31
CA SER A 299 19.31 5.67 4.10
C SER A 299 18.54 6.29 2.94
N ASN A 300 17.32 6.78 3.18
CA ASN A 300 16.51 7.49 2.20
C ASN A 300 17.12 8.85 1.82
N ALA A 301 17.71 9.55 2.78
CA ALA A 301 18.50 10.75 2.53
C ALA A 301 19.67 10.41 1.61
N ALA A 302 20.48 9.42 1.99
CA ALA A 302 21.62 8.88 1.25
C ALA A 302 21.23 8.42 -0.18
N TYR A 303 20.07 7.77 -0.34
CA TYR A 303 19.50 7.38 -1.64
C TYR A 303 19.09 8.60 -2.46
N SER A 304 18.42 9.57 -1.85
CA SER A 304 18.06 10.83 -2.52
C SER A 304 19.30 11.60 -2.98
N ILE A 305 20.44 11.45 -2.29
CA ILE A 305 21.76 11.93 -2.74
C ILE A 305 22.21 11.21 -4.02
N ALA A 306 22.01 9.89 -4.07
CA ALA A 306 22.48 9.01 -5.12
C ALA A 306 21.65 9.06 -6.41
N SER A 307 20.32 9.15 -6.29
CA SER A 307 19.38 8.86 -7.38
C SER A 307 18.90 10.10 -8.15
N ASN A 308 19.31 11.31 -7.77
CA ASN A 308 18.92 12.52 -8.48
C ASN A 308 19.78 12.68 -9.75
N PRO A 309 19.19 12.74 -10.96
CA PRO A 309 19.93 12.91 -12.21
C PRO A 309 20.68 14.24 -12.30
N ASP A 310 20.38 15.18 -11.40
CA ASP A 310 21.21 16.36 -11.15
C ASP A 310 22.03 16.19 -9.86
N PRO A 311 23.23 15.56 -9.91
CA PRO A 311 24.14 15.44 -8.77
C PRO A 311 24.54 16.80 -8.14
N LYS A 312 24.12 17.93 -8.73
CA LYS A 312 24.35 19.29 -8.23
C LYS A 312 23.51 19.65 -7.00
N LYS A 313 22.48 18.89 -6.63
CA LYS A 313 21.53 19.28 -5.56
C LYS A 313 21.84 18.72 -4.17
N ILE A 314 22.59 17.62 -4.02
CA ILE A 314 22.70 16.96 -2.72
C ILE A 314 24.10 17.00 -2.08
N CYS A 315 25.15 16.92 -2.90
CA CYS A 315 26.40 17.59 -2.57
C CYS A 315 26.14 19.08 -2.85
N LEU A 316 25.35 19.74 -1.98
CA LEU A 316 24.93 21.14 -2.13
C LEU A 316 26.16 21.96 -2.51
N ALA A 317 26.20 22.39 -3.78
CA ALA A 317 27.36 22.96 -4.48
C ALA A 317 28.51 21.99 -4.84
N ARG A 318 28.35 21.25 -5.95
CA ARG A 318 29.44 20.84 -6.87
C ARG A 318 30.64 20.09 -6.25
N ASP A 319 30.53 19.47 -5.09
CA ASP A 319 31.67 18.73 -4.53
C ASP A 319 31.79 17.35 -5.19
N SER A 320 32.55 17.28 -6.28
CA SER A 320 32.87 16.01 -6.96
C SER A 320 33.49 14.98 -6.01
N LYS A 321 34.09 15.44 -4.91
CA LYS A 321 34.63 14.58 -3.85
C LYS A 321 33.53 13.83 -3.10
N CYS A 322 32.36 14.43 -2.90
CA CYS A 322 31.24 13.79 -2.21
C CYS A 322 30.65 12.63 -3.04
N VAL A 323 30.48 12.82 -4.35
CA VAL A 323 30.06 11.74 -5.26
C VAL A 323 31.08 10.59 -5.27
N GLU A 324 32.37 10.90 -5.39
CA GLU A 324 33.42 9.87 -5.39
C GLU A 324 33.50 9.14 -4.04
N THR A 325 33.39 9.86 -2.91
CA THR A 325 33.38 9.28 -1.55
C THR A 325 32.22 8.30 -1.38
N CYS A 326 31.05 8.62 -1.94
CA CYS A 326 29.84 7.81 -1.77
C CYS A 326 29.63 6.77 -2.89
N LYS A 327 30.57 6.61 -3.80
CA LYS A 327 30.44 5.74 -4.98
C LYS A 327 30.08 4.30 -4.65
N ASP A 328 30.74 3.70 -3.67
CA ASP A 328 30.47 2.30 -3.29
C ASP A 328 29.08 2.12 -2.69
N PHE A 329 28.63 3.10 -1.91
CA PHE A 329 27.27 3.14 -1.40
C PHE A 329 26.25 3.28 -2.54
N ILE A 330 26.47 4.20 -3.48
CA ILE A 330 25.61 4.40 -4.67
C ILE A 330 25.54 3.13 -5.53
N ASN A 331 26.69 2.48 -5.75
CA ASN A 331 26.78 1.24 -6.51
C ASN A 331 26.04 0.11 -5.81
N HIS A 332 26.20 -0.02 -4.50
CA HIS A 332 25.49 -1.01 -3.70
C HIS A 332 23.98 -0.79 -3.75
N LEU A 333 23.50 0.46 -3.61
CA LEU A 333 22.08 0.79 -3.77
C LEU A 333 21.54 0.39 -5.15
N THR A 334 22.32 0.68 -6.19
CA THR A 334 21.94 0.38 -7.58
C THR A 334 21.94 -1.13 -7.86
N ALA A 335 22.90 -1.86 -7.30
CA ALA A 335 23.09 -3.29 -7.53
C ALA A 335 22.08 -4.15 -6.78
N THR A 336 21.70 -3.75 -5.57
CA THR A 336 20.74 -4.52 -4.75
C THR A 336 19.30 -4.31 -5.19
N ASN A 337 19.02 -3.32 -6.06
CA ASN A 337 17.68 -2.89 -6.45
C ASN A 337 16.74 -2.72 -5.24
N ALA A 338 17.33 -2.50 -4.06
CA ALA A 338 16.63 -2.57 -2.81
C ALA A 338 15.79 -1.31 -2.71
N THR A 339 14.48 -1.49 -2.83
CA THR A 339 13.50 -0.51 -2.40
C THR A 339 13.61 -0.42 -0.87
N PHE A 340 14.57 0.37 -0.39
CA PHE A 340 14.91 0.60 1.03
C PHE A 340 13.79 1.26 1.84
N GLY A 341 12.61 1.51 1.26
CA GLY A 341 11.44 1.97 2.00
C GLY A 341 11.10 1.10 3.22
N GLY A 342 11.64 -0.13 3.24
CA GLY A 342 11.44 -1.12 4.30
C GLY A 342 12.69 -1.59 5.05
N PHE A 343 13.87 -1.02 4.86
CA PHE A 343 15.10 -1.58 5.46
C PHE A 343 15.76 -0.56 6.39
N PRO A 344 16.01 -0.89 7.67
CA PRO A 344 15.83 -2.18 8.36
C PRO A 344 14.43 -2.39 8.99
N THR A 345 13.40 -1.61 8.64
CA THR A 345 12.08 -1.71 9.31
C THR A 345 11.43 -3.10 9.18
N PHE A 346 11.64 -3.82 8.06
CA PHE A 346 11.15 -5.18 7.78
C PHE A 346 12.31 -6.18 7.62
N PHE A 347 13.32 -6.05 8.46
CA PHE A 347 14.54 -6.83 8.36
C PHE A 347 14.42 -8.21 9.02
N ARG A 348 14.81 -9.26 8.30
CA ARG A 348 14.91 -10.61 8.87
C ARG A 348 16.13 -10.71 9.76
N GLN A 349 16.02 -11.44 10.87
CA GLN A 349 17.13 -11.61 11.82
C GLN A 349 17.98 -12.85 11.52
N ASP A 350 17.91 -13.40 10.32
CA ASP A 350 18.80 -14.46 9.88
C ASP A 350 20.23 -13.95 9.63
N GLU A 351 21.20 -14.86 9.66
CA GLU A 351 22.64 -14.53 9.56
C GLU A 351 22.99 -13.77 8.27
N GLN A 352 22.40 -14.17 7.13
CA GLN A 352 22.71 -13.55 5.84
C GLN A 352 22.12 -12.15 5.77
N SER A 353 20.86 -11.99 6.20
CA SER A 353 20.24 -10.67 6.32
C SER A 353 21.10 -9.77 7.20
N LEU A 354 21.45 -10.18 8.43
CA LEU A 354 22.32 -9.43 9.36
C LEU A 354 23.63 -8.99 8.70
N LYS A 355 24.28 -9.88 7.97
CA LYS A 355 25.49 -9.56 7.20
C LYS A 355 25.24 -8.48 6.16
N ASP A 356 24.14 -8.55 5.41
CA ASP A 356 23.78 -7.55 4.41
C ASP A 356 23.47 -6.19 5.06
N TYR A 357 22.83 -6.17 6.23
CA TYR A 357 22.63 -4.94 7.00
C TYR A 357 23.93 -4.29 7.45
N PHE A 358 24.84 -5.07 8.02
CA PHE A 358 26.11 -4.51 8.48
C PHE A 358 27.01 -4.09 7.32
N ASP A 359 26.99 -4.80 6.19
CA ASP A 359 27.64 -4.34 4.96
C ASP A 359 27.04 -3.00 4.52
N TYR A 360 25.71 -2.88 4.50
CA TYR A 360 25.01 -1.65 4.15
C TYR A 360 25.34 -0.49 5.10
N GLU A 361 25.25 -0.69 6.42
CA GLU A 361 25.61 0.30 7.45
C GLU A 361 27.06 0.75 7.30
N SER A 362 27.98 -0.17 7.00
CA SER A 362 29.39 0.17 6.78
C SER A 362 29.61 1.05 5.54
N LYS A 363 28.82 0.88 4.47
CA LYS A 363 28.92 1.72 3.27
C LYS A 363 28.31 3.11 3.50
N VAL A 364 27.19 3.18 4.22
CA VAL A 364 26.62 4.47 4.67
C VAL A 364 27.65 5.21 5.52
N GLN A 365 28.30 4.52 6.45
CA GLN A 365 29.37 5.08 7.28
C GLN A 365 30.52 5.63 6.44
N ALA A 366 31.04 4.84 5.51
CA ALA A 366 32.15 5.26 4.66
C ALA A 366 31.80 6.52 3.84
N CYS A 367 30.60 6.56 3.26
CA CYS A 367 30.10 7.72 2.53
C CYS A 367 30.00 8.96 3.45
N LEU A 368 29.30 8.86 4.57
CA LEU A 368 28.99 10.01 5.43
C LEU A 368 30.19 10.55 6.22
N LYS A 369 31.24 9.74 6.42
CA LYS A 369 32.51 10.21 7.00
C LYS A 369 33.24 11.21 6.10
N GLY A 370 33.04 11.15 4.79
CA GLY A 370 33.65 12.12 3.86
C GLY A 370 32.74 13.31 3.51
N VAL A 371 31.55 13.41 4.10
CA VAL A 371 30.60 14.50 3.88
C VAL A 371 30.61 15.43 5.09
N SER A 372 30.67 16.75 4.87
CA SER A 372 30.59 17.75 5.96
C SER A 372 29.21 17.78 6.61
N ALA A 373 29.15 17.76 7.94
CA ALA A 373 27.90 17.88 8.69
C ALA A 373 27.17 19.22 8.43
N LEU A 374 27.93 20.29 8.21
CA LEU A 374 27.37 21.63 7.98
C LEU A 374 26.52 21.68 6.70
N SER A 375 26.86 20.90 5.67
CA SER A 375 26.07 20.84 4.44
C SER A 375 24.80 20.01 4.57
N GLN A 376 24.68 19.19 5.63
CA GLN A 376 23.59 18.23 5.82
C GLN A 376 22.59 18.62 6.91
N VAL A 377 22.86 19.69 7.67
CA VAL A 377 22.05 20.06 8.85
C VAL A 377 20.58 20.30 8.53
N THR A 378 20.27 21.00 7.43
CA THR A 378 18.88 21.29 7.05
C THR A 378 18.11 20.02 6.70
N MET A 379 18.77 19.09 5.99
CA MET A 379 18.19 17.79 5.65
C MET A 379 17.95 16.97 6.93
N LEU A 380 18.92 16.91 7.83
CA LEU A 380 18.79 16.21 9.11
C LEU A 380 17.65 16.80 9.96
N GLN A 381 17.57 18.13 10.06
CA GLN A 381 16.49 18.81 10.79
C GLN A 381 15.12 18.53 10.17
N SER A 382 15.02 18.54 8.84
CA SER A 382 13.79 18.18 8.13
C SER A 382 13.39 16.72 8.38
N ALA A 383 14.36 15.80 8.34
CA ALA A 383 14.13 14.38 8.62
C ALA A 383 13.64 14.17 10.07
N ILE A 384 14.29 14.78 11.04
CA ILE A 384 13.88 14.72 12.46
C ILE A 384 12.50 15.34 12.64
N GLY A 385 12.25 16.51 12.04
CA GLY A 385 10.94 17.15 12.06
C GLY A 385 9.85 16.23 11.48
N SER A 386 10.15 15.53 10.39
CA SER A 386 9.23 14.57 9.77
C SER A 386 8.98 13.34 10.65
N ILE A 387 10.03 12.76 11.26
CA ILE A 387 9.91 11.64 12.20
C ILE A 387 8.96 12.00 13.35
N PHE A 388 9.13 13.17 13.96
CA PHE A 388 8.38 13.54 15.17
C PHE A 388 7.14 14.42 14.94
N ALA A 389 6.80 14.71 13.67
CA ALA A 389 5.67 15.57 13.29
C ALA A 389 4.36 15.18 14.00
N GLY A 390 3.80 16.06 14.83
CA GLY A 390 2.54 15.80 15.55
C GLY A 390 2.69 14.99 16.86
N VAL A 391 3.92 14.66 17.27
CA VAL A 391 4.19 14.00 18.56
C VAL A 391 5.00 14.88 19.49
N THR A 392 6.16 15.35 19.05
CA THR A 392 7.05 16.18 19.85
C THR A 392 8.03 16.95 18.97
N THR A 393 8.73 17.93 19.53
CA THR A 393 9.81 18.63 18.84
C THR A 393 11.13 18.06 19.32
N VAL A 394 11.94 17.57 18.38
CA VAL A 394 13.32 17.15 18.65
C VAL A 394 14.26 18.06 17.89
N THR A 395 15.19 18.70 18.60
CA THR A 395 16.19 19.57 18.00
C THR A 395 17.47 18.78 17.75
N ALA A 396 17.91 18.74 16.49
CA ALA A 396 19.20 18.18 16.14
C ALA A 396 20.34 18.98 16.82
N PRO A 397 21.43 18.33 17.27
CA PRO A 397 22.65 19.03 17.64
C PRO A 397 23.12 19.96 16.51
N VAL A 398 23.66 21.12 16.88
CA VAL A 398 24.31 22.01 15.91
C VAL A 398 25.62 21.34 15.44
N PRO A 399 25.87 21.28 14.12
CA PRO A 399 27.13 20.76 13.59
C PRO A 399 28.35 21.52 14.14
N LEU A 400 29.40 20.81 14.52
CA LEU A 400 30.68 21.42 14.89
C LEU A 400 31.52 21.74 13.63
N PRO A 401 32.44 22.73 13.70
CA PRO A 401 33.39 22.96 12.62
C PRO A 401 34.18 21.68 12.30
N GLN A 402 34.23 21.29 11.02
CA GLN A 402 34.89 20.07 10.54
C GLN A 402 34.26 18.74 10.96
N GLU A 403 33.09 18.74 11.59
CA GLU A 403 32.35 17.50 11.89
C GLU A 403 31.89 16.83 10.59
N SER A 404 32.06 15.52 10.49
CA SER A 404 31.48 14.75 9.39
C SER A 404 29.98 14.52 9.63
N ALA A 405 29.21 14.31 8.56
CA ALA A 405 27.78 14.00 8.66
C ALA A 405 27.55 12.73 9.51
N TRP A 406 28.47 11.75 9.42
CA TRP A 406 28.45 10.57 10.28
C TRP A 406 28.58 10.91 11.77
N ASP A 407 29.55 11.76 12.14
CA ASP A 407 29.79 12.12 13.54
C ASP A 407 28.59 12.89 14.13
N LEU A 408 27.99 13.79 13.33
CA LEU A 408 26.76 14.49 13.70
C LEU A 408 25.63 13.49 13.96
N MET A 409 25.48 12.48 13.11
CA MET A 409 24.46 11.45 13.30
C MET A 409 24.69 10.61 14.56
N ILE A 410 25.95 10.23 14.85
CA ILE A 410 26.29 9.52 16.09
C ILE A 410 25.91 10.35 17.32
N ARG A 411 26.18 11.66 17.31
CA ARG A 411 25.77 12.59 18.38
C ARG A 411 24.26 12.78 18.45
N THR A 412 23.57 12.70 17.33
CA THR A 412 22.12 12.85 17.23
C THR A 412 21.39 11.59 17.73
N ASN A 413 21.96 10.40 17.49
CA ASN A 413 21.30 9.12 17.78
C ASN A 413 20.80 8.98 19.23
N PRO A 414 21.56 9.31 20.29
CA PRO A 414 21.07 9.27 21.67
C PRO A 414 19.86 10.18 21.94
N VAL A 415 19.77 11.33 21.26
CA VAL A 415 18.63 12.26 21.39
C VAL A 415 17.38 11.64 20.77
N ILE A 416 17.55 11.00 19.62
CA ILE A 416 16.49 10.32 18.87
C ILE A 416 16.02 9.08 19.62
N THR A 417 16.91 8.19 20.04
CA THR A 417 16.58 6.95 20.76
C THR A 417 15.92 7.22 22.10
N LYS A 418 16.39 8.23 22.86
CA LYS A 418 15.74 8.65 24.11
C LYS A 418 14.26 9.03 23.92
N THR A 419 13.89 9.45 22.71
CA THR A 419 12.52 9.82 22.38
C THR A 419 11.75 8.67 21.70
N LEU A 420 12.37 7.95 20.76
CA LEU A 420 11.73 6.88 19.99
C LEU A 420 11.52 5.59 20.80
N ASP A 421 12.48 5.19 21.63
CA ASP A 421 12.40 3.94 22.37
C ASP A 421 11.18 3.92 23.31
N PRO A 422 10.91 4.96 24.13
CA PRO A 422 9.69 4.99 24.95
C PRO A 422 8.40 4.99 24.13
N LEU A 423 8.39 5.58 22.93
CA LEU A 423 7.21 5.59 22.06
C LEU A 423 6.94 4.20 21.45
N SER A 424 8.00 3.51 21.02
CA SER A 424 7.91 2.14 20.50
C SER A 424 7.50 1.15 21.60
N ASP A 425 8.07 1.29 22.80
CA ASP A 425 7.69 0.48 23.97
C ASP A 425 6.21 0.75 24.36
N LYS A 426 5.80 2.03 24.41
CA LYS A 426 4.40 2.40 24.66
C LYS A 426 3.47 1.78 23.61
N LEU A 427 3.80 1.88 22.33
CA LEU A 427 3.01 1.28 21.25
C LEU A 427 2.93 -0.24 21.41
N THR A 428 4.03 -0.91 21.76
CA THR A 428 4.03 -2.38 21.97
C THR A 428 3.05 -2.79 23.06
N VAL A 429 3.03 -2.06 24.19
CA VAL A 429 2.06 -2.29 25.27
C VAL A 429 0.64 -2.00 24.82
N LEU A 430 0.40 -0.85 24.16
CA LEU A 430 -0.92 -0.50 23.64
C LEU A 430 -1.45 -1.56 22.66
N MET A 431 -0.60 -2.10 21.80
CA MET A 431 -0.96 -3.16 20.83
C MET A 431 -1.33 -4.47 21.51
N ALA A 432 -0.58 -4.86 22.55
CA ALA A 432 -0.92 -6.03 23.35
C ALA A 432 -2.27 -5.84 24.06
N ASP A 433 -2.49 -4.66 24.65
CA ASP A 433 -3.73 -4.31 25.32
C ASP A 433 -4.95 -4.35 24.38
N ILE A 434 -4.92 -3.63 23.25
CA ILE A 434 -6.07 -3.61 22.33
C ILE A 434 -6.36 -5.00 21.74
N THR A 435 -5.33 -5.83 21.54
CA THR A 435 -5.50 -7.22 21.11
C THR A 435 -6.20 -8.03 22.20
N ALA A 436 -5.76 -7.90 23.45
CA ALA A 436 -6.37 -8.59 24.60
C ALA A 436 -7.82 -8.15 24.83
N GLU A 437 -8.13 -6.89 24.55
CA GLU A 437 -9.48 -6.31 24.59
C GLU A 437 -10.35 -6.68 23.37
N GLY A 438 -9.82 -7.51 22.46
CA GLY A 438 -10.57 -8.02 21.31
C GLY A 438 -10.81 -6.99 20.22
N LEU A 439 -9.97 -5.96 20.10
CA LEU A 439 -10.03 -5.03 18.98
C LEU A 439 -9.36 -5.61 17.73
N GLY A 440 -10.02 -5.44 16.59
CA GLY A 440 -9.44 -5.61 15.26
C GLY A 440 -9.13 -4.25 14.65
N TRP A 441 -8.25 -4.25 13.65
CA TRP A 441 -7.96 -3.10 12.81
C TRP A 441 -8.35 -3.44 11.38
N TYR A 442 -9.27 -2.66 10.79
CA TYR A 442 -9.76 -2.86 9.44
C TYR A 442 -9.05 -1.91 8.46
N THR A 443 -8.39 -2.46 7.44
CA THR A 443 -7.67 -1.72 6.38
C THR A 443 -8.15 -2.11 5.00
N THR A 444 -7.61 -1.41 4.00
CA THR A 444 -7.65 -1.82 2.59
C THR A 444 -7.06 -3.20 2.36
N GLU A 445 -6.06 -3.59 3.15
CA GLU A 445 -5.42 -4.90 3.02
C GLU A 445 -6.30 -6.02 3.56
N GLN A 446 -6.94 -5.80 4.72
CA GLN A 446 -7.97 -6.73 5.21
C GLN A 446 -9.13 -6.85 4.20
N GLU A 447 -9.54 -5.74 3.59
CA GLU A 447 -10.58 -5.75 2.56
C GLU A 447 -10.18 -6.55 1.32
N ALA A 448 -8.94 -6.40 0.84
CA ALA A 448 -8.41 -7.16 -0.29
C ALA A 448 -8.24 -8.66 0.05
N ASP A 449 -7.91 -8.98 1.30
CA ASP A 449 -7.88 -10.34 1.83
C ASP A 449 -9.27 -10.99 1.82
N GLU A 450 -10.29 -10.31 2.35
CA GLU A 450 -11.67 -10.80 2.34
C GLU A 450 -12.16 -11.03 0.91
N LEU A 451 -11.83 -10.13 -0.02
CA LEU A 451 -12.07 -10.31 -1.46
C LEU A 451 -11.37 -11.51 -2.06
N SER A 452 -10.13 -11.76 -1.64
CA SER A 452 -9.37 -12.89 -2.14
C SER A 452 -10.11 -14.21 -1.86
N LEU A 453 -10.75 -14.35 -0.69
CA LEU A 453 -11.56 -15.52 -0.36
C LEU A 453 -12.76 -15.67 -1.28
N ASP A 454 -13.50 -14.58 -1.50
CA ASP A 454 -14.67 -14.58 -2.38
C ASP A 454 -14.30 -14.97 -3.82
N LEU A 455 -13.24 -14.35 -4.35
CA LEU A 455 -12.71 -14.65 -5.68
C LEU A 455 -12.23 -16.10 -5.79
N MET A 456 -11.46 -16.59 -4.82
CA MET A 456 -10.96 -17.97 -4.78
C MET A 456 -12.10 -18.98 -4.81
N VAL A 457 -13.15 -18.75 -4.01
CA VAL A 457 -14.34 -19.61 -3.98
C VAL A 457 -15.08 -19.57 -5.32
N ARG A 458 -15.31 -18.39 -5.89
CA ARG A 458 -16.04 -18.22 -7.16
C ARG A 458 -15.36 -18.91 -8.33
N ILE A 459 -14.02 -18.89 -8.36
CA ILE A 459 -13.23 -19.59 -9.38
C ILE A 459 -13.00 -21.09 -9.05
N GLY A 460 -13.61 -21.61 -7.98
CA GLY A 460 -13.63 -23.03 -7.64
C GLY A 460 -12.35 -23.55 -6.97
N LEU A 461 -11.54 -22.66 -6.41
CA LEU A 461 -10.38 -22.99 -5.59
C LEU A 461 -10.75 -23.09 -4.11
N ASP A 462 -9.88 -23.75 -3.33
CA ASP A 462 -10.01 -23.80 -1.88
C ASP A 462 -9.55 -22.48 -1.29
N PRO A 463 -10.42 -21.70 -0.62
CA PRO A 463 -10.03 -20.42 -0.05
C PRO A 463 -9.06 -20.56 1.14
N HIS A 464 -8.88 -21.76 1.70
CA HIS A 464 -7.82 -22.01 2.68
C HIS A 464 -6.42 -21.78 2.11
N ALA A 465 -6.24 -21.80 0.78
CA ALA A 465 -4.97 -21.44 0.15
C ALA A 465 -4.55 -19.99 0.42
N ALA A 466 -5.50 -19.06 0.63
CA ALA A 466 -5.18 -17.68 1.03
C ALA A 466 -4.56 -17.64 2.44
N ILE A 467 -5.15 -18.36 3.39
CA ILE A 467 -4.63 -18.49 4.76
C ILE A 467 -3.23 -19.11 4.75
N LEU A 468 -3.04 -20.19 3.97
CA LEU A 468 -1.75 -20.86 3.85
C LEU A 468 -0.70 -19.98 3.18
N GLY A 469 -1.10 -19.18 2.19
CA GLY A 469 -0.24 -18.20 1.53
C GLY A 469 0.32 -17.18 2.52
N ASP A 470 -0.54 -16.60 3.38
CA ASP A 470 -0.10 -15.67 4.43
C ASP A 470 0.81 -16.34 5.46
N ILE A 471 0.48 -17.55 5.92
CA ILE A 471 1.35 -18.31 6.85
C ILE A 471 2.71 -18.60 6.20
N ARG A 472 2.74 -18.91 4.90
CA ARG A 472 3.99 -19.10 4.16
C ARG A 472 4.77 -17.79 4.08
N GLN A 473 4.13 -16.66 3.77
CA GLN A 473 4.80 -15.36 3.78
C GLN A 473 5.41 -15.06 5.16
N GLU A 474 4.70 -15.34 6.25
CA GLU A 474 5.23 -15.26 7.61
C GLU A 474 6.46 -16.17 7.77
N SER A 475 6.35 -17.44 7.41
CA SER A 475 7.45 -18.43 7.52
C SER A 475 8.69 -18.04 6.73
N LEU A 476 8.48 -17.40 5.57
CA LEU A 476 9.58 -16.88 4.76
C LEU A 476 10.27 -15.70 5.46
N ARG A 477 9.56 -14.88 6.23
CA ARG A 477 10.09 -13.72 6.97
C ARG A 477 10.71 -14.11 8.31
N ASP A 478 10.00 -14.90 9.09
CA ASP A 478 10.33 -15.38 10.42
C ASP A 478 9.87 -16.85 10.52
N LEU A 479 10.83 -17.78 10.47
CA LEU A 479 10.54 -19.21 10.50
C LEU A 479 9.80 -19.61 11.77
N GLU A 480 10.21 -19.09 12.93
CA GLU A 480 9.57 -19.40 14.22
C GLU A 480 8.16 -18.78 14.30
N GLY A 481 8.01 -17.54 13.82
CA GLY A 481 6.72 -16.88 13.69
C GLY A 481 5.75 -17.65 12.79
N GLY A 482 6.24 -18.14 11.65
CA GLY A 482 5.49 -18.98 10.71
C GLY A 482 5.04 -20.30 11.30
N ASP A 483 5.93 -21.02 11.99
CA ASP A 483 5.62 -22.28 12.67
C ASP A 483 4.54 -22.09 13.75
N LYS A 484 4.70 -21.05 14.60
CA LYS A 484 3.68 -20.69 15.60
C LYS A 484 2.34 -20.36 14.96
N CYS A 485 2.36 -19.65 13.83
CA CYS A 485 1.13 -19.31 13.11
C CYS A 485 0.44 -20.54 12.53
N MET A 486 1.21 -21.44 11.93
CA MET A 486 0.71 -22.71 11.40
C MET A 486 0.10 -23.59 12.50
N ASP A 487 0.74 -23.66 13.67
CA ASP A 487 0.22 -24.41 14.82
C ASP A 487 -1.06 -23.79 15.39
N ALA A 488 -1.13 -22.46 15.44
CA ALA A 488 -2.34 -21.74 15.80
C ALA A 488 -3.46 -22.05 14.80
N TYR A 489 -3.20 -21.98 13.50
CA TYR A 489 -4.16 -22.30 12.44
C TYR A 489 -4.68 -23.75 12.52
N LYS A 490 -3.79 -24.73 12.67
CA LYS A 490 -4.16 -26.15 12.89
C LYS A 490 -5.04 -26.33 14.14
N SER A 491 -4.79 -25.51 15.16
CA SER A 491 -5.57 -25.46 16.40
C SER A 491 -6.79 -24.55 16.32
N LYS A 492 -7.17 -24.09 15.12
CA LYS A 492 -8.32 -23.21 14.86
C LYS A 492 -8.23 -21.83 15.52
N PHE A 493 -7.01 -21.32 15.64
CA PHE A 493 -6.66 -20.06 16.28
C PHE A 493 -7.34 -19.88 17.65
N PRO A 494 -6.95 -20.67 18.67
CA PRO A 494 -7.66 -20.71 19.95
C PRO A 494 -7.57 -19.39 20.74
N ASN A 495 -6.62 -18.53 20.38
CA ASN A 495 -6.39 -17.23 20.99
C ASN A 495 -6.38 -16.13 19.91
N PRO A 496 -6.77 -14.88 20.25
CA PRO A 496 -6.62 -13.75 19.36
C PRO A 496 -5.16 -13.59 18.89
N VAL A 497 -4.97 -13.41 17.58
CA VAL A 497 -3.67 -13.02 17.03
C VAL A 497 -3.53 -11.51 17.14
N SER A 498 -2.36 -11.06 17.61
CA SER A 498 -2.00 -9.64 17.67
C SER A 498 -1.91 -9.09 16.27
N ILE A 499 -2.44 -7.88 16.08
CA ILE A 499 -2.46 -7.18 14.79
C ILE A 499 -1.02 -7.09 14.22
N HIS A 500 -0.04 -7.00 15.14
CA HIS A 500 1.37 -6.75 14.84
C HIS A 500 1.53 -5.57 13.87
N ASP A 501 2.76 -5.25 13.47
CA ASP A 501 3.17 -4.15 12.61
C ASP A 501 2.09 -3.26 11.93
N LEU A 502 1.68 -2.17 12.59
CA LEU A 502 0.78 -1.18 11.98
C LEU A 502 1.49 -0.22 11.01
N THR A 503 2.83 -0.29 10.93
CA THR A 503 3.59 0.49 9.95
C THR A 503 3.65 -0.20 8.60
N ASP A 504 3.49 -1.52 8.61
CA ASP A 504 3.15 -2.26 7.40
C ASP A 504 1.70 -1.97 7.04
N SER A 505 1.48 -1.41 5.86
CA SER A 505 0.12 -1.27 5.32
C SER A 505 -0.60 -2.62 5.31
N HIS A 506 0.15 -3.73 5.16
CA HIS A 506 -0.31 -5.11 5.08
C HIS A 506 -0.42 -5.84 6.43
N HIS A 507 -0.33 -5.15 7.58
CA HIS A 507 -0.37 -5.80 8.90
C HIS A 507 0.64 -6.96 9.05
N GLY A 508 0.58 -7.72 10.16
CA GLY A 508 1.28 -9.01 10.24
C GLY A 508 0.59 -10.10 9.40
N ASN A 509 1.35 -10.87 8.62
CA ASN A 509 0.79 -11.97 7.82
C ASN A 509 0.05 -13.01 8.66
N CYS A 510 0.54 -13.34 9.87
CA CYS A 510 -0.21 -14.23 10.75
C CYS A 510 -1.58 -13.65 11.21
N TYR A 511 -1.66 -12.32 11.37
CA TYR A 511 -2.92 -11.66 11.69
C TYR A 511 -3.89 -11.66 10.50
N ARG A 512 -3.37 -11.48 9.27
CA ARG A 512 -4.15 -11.62 8.03
C ARG A 512 -4.71 -13.03 7.89
N ALA A 513 -3.87 -14.06 8.04
CA ALA A 513 -4.27 -15.47 8.07
C ALA A 513 -5.36 -15.74 9.13
N TYR A 514 -5.23 -15.16 10.32
CA TYR A 514 -6.23 -15.23 11.39
C TYR A 514 -7.57 -14.58 10.98
N ASN A 515 -7.55 -13.38 10.40
CA ASN A 515 -8.77 -12.70 9.95
C ASN A 515 -9.45 -13.45 8.82
N LEU A 516 -8.69 -13.93 7.83
CA LEU A 516 -9.19 -14.79 6.76
C LEU A 516 -9.87 -16.05 7.32
N TYR A 517 -9.27 -16.67 8.34
CA TYR A 517 -9.88 -17.80 9.03
C TYR A 517 -11.22 -17.43 9.69
N LEU A 518 -11.28 -16.31 10.42
CA LEU A 518 -12.53 -15.83 11.01
C LEU A 518 -13.57 -15.54 9.94
N GLU A 519 -13.17 -14.93 8.82
CA GLU A 519 -14.08 -14.61 7.72
C GLU A 519 -14.69 -15.87 7.11
N LEU A 520 -13.87 -16.90 6.87
CA LEU A 520 -14.35 -18.22 6.44
C LEU A 520 -15.32 -18.86 7.42
N GLN A 521 -15.10 -18.71 8.73
CA GLN A 521 -16.03 -19.25 9.73
C GLN A 521 -17.36 -18.49 9.76
N SER A 522 -17.29 -17.17 9.82
CA SER A 522 -18.46 -16.29 9.90
C SER A 522 -19.33 -16.35 8.65
N HIS A 523 -18.74 -16.65 7.49
CA HIS A 523 -19.43 -16.64 6.20
C HIS A 523 -19.46 -18.00 5.49
N LYS A 524 -19.29 -19.09 6.23
CA LYS A 524 -19.25 -20.46 5.67
C LYS A 524 -20.43 -20.78 4.74
N ASP A 525 -21.64 -20.40 5.13
CA ASP A 525 -22.85 -20.67 4.34
C ASP A 525 -22.89 -19.85 3.05
N TYR A 526 -22.33 -18.64 3.06
CA TYR A 526 -22.15 -17.87 1.84
C TYR A 526 -21.17 -18.57 0.90
N PHE A 527 -19.98 -18.92 1.39
CA PHE A 527 -18.93 -19.50 0.55
C PHE A 527 -19.38 -20.84 -0.04
N THR A 528 -20.13 -21.63 0.73
CA THR A 528 -20.76 -22.86 0.26
C THR A 528 -21.75 -22.61 -0.89
N ARG A 529 -22.48 -21.49 -0.85
CA ARG A 529 -23.48 -21.14 -1.87
C ARG A 529 -22.88 -20.58 -3.16
N VAL A 530 -21.82 -19.77 -3.07
CA VAL A 530 -21.20 -19.13 -4.24
C VAL A 530 -20.14 -20.00 -4.91
N ALA A 531 -19.68 -21.07 -4.24
CA ALA A 531 -18.80 -22.05 -4.85
C ALA A 531 -19.41 -22.62 -6.15
N PRO A 532 -18.65 -22.65 -7.27
CA PRO A 532 -19.17 -23.14 -8.52
C PRO A 532 -19.43 -24.65 -8.42
N LYS A 533 -20.58 -25.08 -8.94
CA LYS A 533 -20.94 -26.51 -8.99
C LYS A 533 -20.01 -27.33 -9.87
N ILE A 534 -19.42 -26.69 -10.87
CA ILE A 534 -18.46 -27.27 -11.81
C ILE A 534 -17.20 -26.41 -11.73
N LYS A 535 -16.08 -26.99 -11.30
CA LYS A 535 -14.82 -26.27 -11.24
C LYS A 535 -14.45 -25.76 -12.64
N PRO A 536 -14.13 -24.46 -12.79
CA PRO A 536 -13.60 -23.93 -14.03
C PRO A 536 -12.41 -24.76 -14.52
N LYS A 537 -12.35 -25.00 -15.83
CA LYS A 537 -11.19 -25.63 -16.46
C LYS A 537 -10.24 -24.53 -16.89
N ILE A 538 -9.18 -24.31 -16.13
CA ILE A 538 -7.97 -23.66 -16.62
C ILE A 538 -7.32 -24.61 -17.63
N GLN A 539 -6.79 -24.10 -18.74
CA GLN A 539 -6.14 -24.96 -19.72
C GLN A 539 -4.83 -25.48 -19.14
N LYS A 540 -4.87 -26.67 -18.53
CA LYS A 540 -3.71 -27.36 -17.95
C LYS A 540 -2.85 -28.05 -19.02
N GLU A 541 -2.76 -27.50 -20.23
CA GLU A 541 -1.90 -28.08 -21.27
C GLU A 541 -0.43 -28.11 -20.83
N LYS A 542 -0.05 -27.17 -19.95
CA LYS A 542 1.22 -27.16 -19.23
C LYS A 542 1.00 -27.39 -17.73
N THR A 543 1.96 -28.03 -17.08
CA THR A 543 2.05 -28.19 -15.63
C THR A 543 2.55 -26.89 -14.97
N TRP A 544 2.32 -26.74 -13.67
CA TRP A 544 2.86 -25.61 -12.89
C TRP A 544 4.39 -25.57 -12.98
N ASP A 545 5.05 -26.72 -12.88
CA ASP A 545 6.51 -26.85 -12.99
C ASP A 545 7.05 -26.47 -14.38
N GLU A 546 6.31 -26.76 -15.46
CA GLU A 546 6.67 -26.29 -16.80
C GLU A 546 6.56 -24.76 -16.92
N ALA A 547 5.51 -24.17 -16.36
CA ALA A 547 5.38 -22.72 -16.30
C ALA A 547 6.50 -22.10 -15.44
N GLN A 548 6.82 -22.65 -14.27
CA GLN A 548 7.91 -22.12 -13.43
C GLN A 548 9.27 -22.21 -14.15
N ARG A 549 9.51 -23.29 -14.91
CA ARG A 549 10.74 -23.44 -15.70
C ARG A 549 10.85 -22.40 -16.82
N SER A 550 9.74 -21.95 -17.42
CA SER A 550 9.78 -20.93 -18.46
C SER A 550 10.26 -19.56 -17.99
N LEU A 551 10.42 -19.34 -16.67
CA LEU A 551 11.03 -18.13 -16.12
C LEU A 551 12.57 -18.19 -16.06
N LYS A 552 13.15 -19.38 -16.26
CA LYS A 552 14.61 -19.58 -16.25
C LYS A 552 15.24 -19.30 -17.61
N ASP A 553 14.46 -19.53 -18.66
CA ASP A 553 14.80 -19.26 -20.06
C ASP A 553 14.62 -17.75 -20.41
#